data_AF-K1UA96-F1
#
_entry.id   AF-K1UA96-F1
#
_cell.length_a   1.000
_cell.length_b   1.000
_cell.length_c   1.000
_cell.angle_alpha   90.00
_cell.angle_beta   90.00
_cell.angle_gamma   90.00
#
_symmetry.space_group_name_H-M   'P 1'
#
loop_
_entity.id
_entity.type
_entity.pdbx_description
1 polymer ?
#
loop_
_entity_poly.entity_id
_entity_poly.type
_entity_poly.pdbx_seq_one_letter_code
_entity_poly.pdbx_strand_id
1 'polypeptide(L)'
;MAPNSNMSNLQRVGTRLQLAAGLDNLTWYGRGESDSYSDRKTGYDVGVWNSTVDEQFTNYVYAQETGNKTDVRWMAVTDADGDGLLVDAQDHLLEMSALNCTQEALEAAKHPYQIERTDNTVLTIDYAQMRLGTASCGQATLSKYLLGTGKTY
;
A
#
# COMPACT_ATOMS: atom_id res chain seq x y z
N MET A 1 14.73 11.54 -7.98
CA MET A 1 15.88 10.82 -8.60
C MET A 1 15.35 10.01 -9.76
N ALA A 2 15.93 10.08 -10.96
CA ALA A 2 15.38 9.35 -12.12
C ALA A 2 15.99 7.94 -12.25
N PRO A 3 15.19 6.88 -12.43
CA PRO A 3 15.69 5.53 -12.67
C PRO A 3 16.45 5.47 -13.99
N ASN A 4 17.55 4.71 -14.03
CA ASN A 4 18.33 4.49 -15.26
C ASN A 4 17.43 3.96 -16.39
N SER A 5 17.57 4.53 -17.60
CA SER A 5 16.78 4.21 -18.79
C SER A 5 16.86 2.74 -19.21
N ASN A 6 17.91 2.01 -18.81
CA ASN A 6 18.10 0.59 -19.15
C ASN A 6 17.38 -0.38 -18.21
N MET A 7 16.64 0.11 -17.20
CA MET A 7 15.86 -0.75 -16.30
C MET A 7 14.45 -1.03 -16.84
N SER A 8 13.83 -2.10 -16.35
CA SER A 8 12.39 -2.32 -16.52
C SER A 8 11.57 -1.28 -15.76
N ASN A 9 10.26 -1.24 -16.02
CA ASN A 9 9.34 -0.41 -15.23
C ASN A 9 9.48 -0.72 -13.74
N LEU A 10 9.32 0.31 -12.91
CA LEU A 10 9.35 0.17 -11.46
C LEU A 10 8.02 -0.41 -10.97
N GLN A 11 8.11 -1.22 -9.91
CA GLN A 11 6.93 -1.74 -9.21
C GLN A 11 6.33 -0.69 -8.27
N ARG A 12 7.17 0.08 -7.56
CA ARG A 12 6.74 1.17 -6.68
C ARG A 12 7.84 2.21 -6.53
N VAL A 13 7.45 3.42 -6.12
CA VAL A 13 8.35 4.48 -5.64
C VAL A 13 7.78 5.00 -4.33
N GLY A 14 8.54 4.82 -3.25
CA GLY A 14 8.06 5.14 -1.91
C GLY A 14 9.07 4.78 -0.83
N THR A 15 8.63 4.85 0.41
CA THR A 15 9.38 4.48 1.61
C THR A 15 8.54 3.51 2.45
N ARG A 16 9.23 2.58 3.12
CA ARG A 16 8.63 1.67 4.10
C ARG A 16 9.22 1.93 5.47
N LEU A 17 8.37 2.01 6.47
CA LEU A 17 8.72 2.16 7.89
C LEU A 17 8.25 0.93 8.65
N GLN A 18 9.02 0.50 9.64
CA GLN A 18 8.54 -0.44 10.67
C GLN A 18 8.30 0.37 11.93
N LEU A 19 7.03 0.47 12.32
CA LEU A 19 6.60 1.13 13.53
C LEU A 19 6.58 0.12 14.68
N ALA A 20 6.75 0.61 15.91
CA ALA A 20 6.76 -0.25 17.09
C ALA A 20 5.43 -1.01 17.24
N ALA A 21 5.51 -2.20 17.84
CA ALA A 21 4.33 -2.98 18.21
C ALA A 21 3.37 -2.19 19.10
N GLY A 22 2.06 -2.43 18.92
CA GLY A 22 0.98 -1.73 19.61
C GLY A 22 0.42 -0.51 18.87
N LEU A 23 1.08 -0.08 17.78
CA LEU A 23 0.56 0.94 16.85
C LEU A 23 -0.34 0.28 15.81
N ASP A 24 -1.56 -0.09 16.22
CA ASP A 24 -2.48 -0.93 15.44
C ASP A 24 -3.78 -0.23 15.02
N ASN A 25 -4.07 0.96 15.56
CA ASN A 25 -5.23 1.75 15.16
C ASN A 25 -4.90 2.54 13.90
N LEU A 26 -5.72 2.38 12.85
CA LEU A 26 -5.52 3.01 11.56
C LEU A 26 -6.67 3.95 11.21
N THR A 27 -6.34 5.21 10.95
CA THR A 27 -7.28 6.19 10.41
C THR A 27 -6.67 6.84 9.17
N TRP A 28 -7.46 7.03 8.11
CA TRP A 28 -6.96 7.73 6.92
C TRP A 28 -8.03 8.58 6.25
N TYR A 29 -7.60 9.67 5.62
CA TYR A 29 -8.41 10.45 4.70
C TYR A 29 -8.01 10.14 3.27
N GLY A 30 -8.81 9.32 2.59
CA GLY A 30 -8.52 8.82 1.24
C GLY A 30 -9.62 7.91 0.74
N ARG A 31 -9.31 7.07 -0.25
CA ARG A 31 -10.27 6.07 -0.72
C ARG A 31 -10.40 4.91 0.26
N GLY A 32 -11.63 4.43 0.45
CA GLY A 32 -11.93 3.32 1.34
C GLY A 32 -13.37 2.82 1.20
N GLU A 33 -13.80 1.88 2.05
CA GLU A 33 -13.00 1.33 3.18
C GLU A 33 -11.96 0.27 2.76
N SER A 34 -12.18 -0.44 1.65
CA SER A 34 -11.32 -1.56 1.22
C SER A 34 -10.07 -1.11 0.45
N ASP A 35 -9.27 -2.09 0.02
CA ASP A 35 -8.07 -1.86 -0.79
C ASP A 35 -8.41 -1.35 -2.20
N SER A 36 -7.71 -0.29 -2.60
CA SER A 36 -7.85 0.35 -3.89
C SER A 36 -6.50 0.40 -4.59
N TYR A 37 -6.53 0.27 -5.91
CA TYR A 37 -5.36 0.45 -6.75
C TYR A 37 -5.72 1.43 -7.82
N SER A 38 -4.75 2.11 -8.38
CA SER A 38 -5.07 3.31 -9.11
C SER A 38 -5.84 3.03 -10.43
N ASP A 39 -5.79 1.80 -10.97
CA ASP A 39 -6.63 1.28 -12.07
C ASP A 39 -7.92 0.57 -11.61
N ARG A 40 -8.08 0.36 -10.30
CA ARG A 40 -9.24 -0.23 -9.61
C ARG A 40 -9.61 0.59 -8.36
N LYS A 41 -10.01 1.85 -8.57
CA LYS A 41 -10.35 2.78 -7.47
C LYS A 41 -11.73 3.46 -7.54
N THR A 42 -12.42 3.35 -8.66
CA THR A 42 -13.68 4.07 -8.91
C THR A 42 -14.85 3.62 -8.03
N GLY A 43 -14.75 2.43 -7.43
CA GLY A 43 -15.77 1.89 -6.51
C GLY A 43 -15.60 2.31 -5.05
N TYR A 44 -14.65 3.19 -4.73
CA TYR A 44 -14.32 3.58 -3.36
C TYR A 44 -14.38 5.09 -3.20
N ASP A 45 -15.17 5.56 -2.25
CA ASP A 45 -15.33 6.98 -1.97
C ASP A 45 -14.15 7.55 -1.21
N VAL A 46 -13.92 8.85 -1.43
CA VAL A 46 -12.97 9.62 -0.64
C VAL A 46 -13.65 10.06 0.64
N GLY A 47 -13.11 9.66 1.79
CA GLY A 47 -13.65 9.96 3.11
C GLY A 47 -12.64 9.69 4.21
N VAL A 48 -13.03 9.98 5.46
CA VAL A 48 -12.26 9.59 6.64
C VAL A 48 -12.74 8.22 7.09
N TRP A 49 -11.83 7.25 7.11
CA TRP A 49 -12.10 5.86 7.46
C TRP A 49 -11.28 5.46 8.68
N ASN A 50 -11.80 4.53 9.47
CA ASN A 50 -11.15 3.99 10.66
C ASN A 50 -11.18 2.47 10.60
N SER A 51 -10.11 1.82 11.05
CA SER A 51 -9.99 0.36 11.12
C SER A 51 -8.78 0.00 11.98
N THR A 52 -8.38 -1.27 11.99
CA THR A 52 -7.11 -1.73 12.54
C THR A 52 -6.16 -2.20 11.44
N VAL A 53 -4.86 -2.28 11.75
CA VAL A 53 -3.82 -2.81 10.84
C VAL A 53 -4.13 -4.25 10.43
N ASP A 54 -4.63 -5.08 11.36
CA ASP A 54 -5.00 -6.46 11.08
C ASP A 54 -6.16 -6.57 10.09
N GLU A 55 -7.16 -5.70 10.18
CA GLU A 55 -8.31 -5.65 9.28
C GLU A 55 -7.94 -5.20 7.85
N GLN A 56 -6.75 -4.62 7.64
CA GLN A 56 -6.31 -4.22 6.30
C GLN A 56 -5.81 -5.37 5.44
N PHE A 57 -5.59 -6.55 6.02
CA PHE A 57 -5.08 -7.69 5.28
C PHE A 57 -6.21 -8.46 4.57
N THR A 58 -6.23 -8.41 3.23
CA THR A 58 -7.15 -9.26 2.46
C THR A 58 -6.57 -10.67 2.31
N ASN A 59 -7.30 -11.67 2.80
CA ASN A 59 -6.91 -13.08 2.79
C ASN A 59 -7.08 -13.75 1.40
N TYR A 60 -6.29 -13.35 0.41
CA TYR A 60 -6.27 -13.98 -0.91
C TYR A 60 -5.74 -15.41 -0.87
N VAL A 61 -6.25 -16.31 -1.71
CA VAL A 61 -5.85 -17.74 -1.72
C VAL A 61 -4.34 -17.92 -1.95
N TYR A 62 -3.77 -17.10 -2.82
CA TYR A 62 -2.32 -16.95 -2.99
C TYR A 62 -1.88 -15.68 -2.27
N ALA A 63 -0.80 -15.77 -1.47
CA ALA A 63 -0.26 -14.61 -0.78
C ALA A 63 0.26 -13.59 -1.80
N GLN A 64 -0.25 -12.36 -1.73
CA GLN A 64 0.02 -11.33 -2.72
C GLN A 64 -0.28 -9.95 -2.12
N GLU A 65 0.18 -8.90 -2.80
CA GLU A 65 0.00 -7.49 -2.39
C GLU A 65 -1.46 -7.16 -2.02
N THR A 66 -1.63 -6.45 -0.91
CA THR A 66 -2.95 -6.13 -0.32
C THR A 66 -2.90 -4.87 0.54
N GLY A 67 -4.07 -4.35 0.92
CA GLY A 67 -4.21 -3.25 1.89
C GLY A 67 -3.93 -1.84 1.38
N ASN A 68 -3.59 -1.66 0.09
CA ASN A 68 -3.28 -0.35 -0.48
C ASN A 68 -4.48 0.61 -0.44
N LYS A 69 -4.24 1.86 -0.06
CA LYS A 69 -5.21 2.97 -0.09
C LYS A 69 -4.71 4.02 -1.06
N THR A 70 -5.56 4.44 -1.99
CA THR A 70 -5.19 5.45 -3.00
C THR A 70 -5.81 6.80 -2.69
N ASP A 71 -5.25 7.84 -3.31
CA ASP A 71 -5.66 9.23 -3.13
C ASP A 71 -5.63 9.63 -1.63
N VAL A 72 -4.61 9.20 -0.88
CA VAL A 72 -4.49 9.47 0.56
C VAL A 72 -3.95 10.88 0.76
N ARG A 73 -4.65 11.65 1.61
CA ARG A 73 -4.26 12.99 2.06
C ARG A 73 -3.49 12.89 3.36
N TRP A 74 -3.96 12.07 4.28
CA TRP A 74 -3.22 11.73 5.48
C TRP A 74 -3.60 10.34 5.98
N MET A 75 -2.68 9.71 6.71
CA MET A 75 -2.88 8.45 7.40
C MET A 75 -2.22 8.53 8.78
N ALA A 76 -2.97 8.16 9.81
CA ALA A 76 -2.51 8.06 11.18
C ALA A 76 -2.49 6.59 11.60
N VAL A 77 -1.36 6.16 12.17
CA VAL A 77 -1.20 4.87 12.84
C VAL A 77 -0.89 5.15 14.30
N THR A 78 -1.76 4.71 15.19
CA THR A 78 -1.75 5.08 16.61
C THR A 78 -1.92 3.87 17.51
N ASP A 79 -1.56 4.02 18.77
CA ASP A 79 -1.89 3.09 19.83
C ASP A 79 -3.32 3.33 20.37
N ALA A 80 -3.68 2.65 21.46
CA ALA A 80 -4.99 2.76 22.08
C ALA A 80 -5.24 4.11 22.77
N ASP A 81 -4.17 4.82 23.16
CA ASP A 81 -4.25 6.13 23.83
C ASP A 81 -4.26 7.29 22.79
N GLY A 82 -4.00 6.97 21.52
CA GLY A 82 -4.01 7.91 20.39
C GLY A 82 -2.63 8.47 20.04
N ASP A 83 -1.57 7.99 20.69
CA ASP A 83 -0.19 8.37 20.38
C ASP A 83 0.33 7.56 19.19
N GLY A 84 1.13 8.19 18.33
CA GLY A 84 1.66 7.49 17.15
C GLY A 84 2.22 8.40 16.05
N LEU A 85 2.09 7.94 14.81
CA LEU A 85 2.62 8.60 13.63
C LEU A 85 1.48 9.04 12.71
N LEU A 86 1.52 10.31 12.30
CA LEU A 86 0.68 10.84 11.23
C LEU A 86 1.57 11.19 10.03
N VAL A 87 1.21 10.66 8.86
CA VAL A 87 1.81 11.02 7.58
C VAL A 87 0.85 11.95 6.86
N ASP A 88 1.29 13.19 6.60
CA ASP A 88 0.50 14.22 5.92
C ASP A 88 1.06 14.50 4.52
N ALA A 89 0.25 14.23 3.50
CA ALA A 89 0.60 14.41 2.11
C ALA A 89 0.49 15.89 1.73
N GLN A 90 1.63 16.51 1.40
CA GLN A 90 1.69 17.95 1.06
C GLN A 90 1.38 18.21 -0.42
N ASP A 91 2.33 17.90 -1.30
CA ASP A 91 2.29 18.32 -2.70
C ASP A 91 1.64 17.29 -3.63
N HIS A 92 1.54 16.02 -3.19
CA HIS A 92 1.03 14.91 -3.97
C HIS A 92 0.23 13.96 -3.10
N LEU A 93 -0.94 13.51 -3.58
CA LEU A 93 -1.69 12.46 -2.88
C LEU A 93 -0.93 11.15 -2.92
N LEU A 94 -0.88 10.44 -1.80
CA LEU A 94 -0.06 9.25 -1.66
C LEU A 94 -0.88 7.97 -1.84
N GLU A 95 -0.19 6.87 -2.10
CA GLU A 95 -0.70 5.51 -1.93
C GLU A 95 -0.09 4.96 -0.64
N MET A 96 -0.89 4.41 0.28
CA MET A 96 -0.39 3.96 1.58
C MET A 96 -1.04 2.66 2.04
N SER A 97 -0.29 1.85 2.79
CA SER A 97 -0.80 0.65 3.46
C SER A 97 -0.13 0.45 4.81
N ALA A 98 -0.83 -0.18 5.75
CA ALA A 98 -0.28 -0.62 7.03
C ALA A 98 -0.65 -2.09 7.22
N LEU A 99 0.35 -2.95 7.43
CA LEU A 99 0.16 -4.40 7.61
C LEU A 99 1.08 -4.96 8.70
N ASN A 100 0.70 -6.07 9.32
CA ASN A 100 1.53 -6.83 10.28
C ASN A 100 2.43 -7.87 9.59
N CYS A 101 2.89 -7.60 8.36
CA CYS A 101 3.84 -8.45 7.64
C CYS A 101 4.67 -7.60 6.66
N THR A 102 5.90 -8.01 6.41
CA THR A 102 6.75 -7.36 5.41
C THR A 102 6.42 -7.87 4.01
N GLN A 103 6.75 -7.07 2.98
CA GLN A 103 6.62 -7.51 1.59
C GLN A 103 7.50 -8.73 1.29
N GLU A 104 8.64 -8.89 1.96
CA GLU A 104 9.49 -10.08 1.82
C GLU A 104 8.80 -11.34 2.37
N ALA A 105 8.12 -11.23 3.53
CA ALA A 105 7.34 -12.33 4.10
C ALA A 105 6.13 -12.68 3.22
N LEU A 106 5.49 -11.67 2.62
CA LEU A 106 4.38 -11.85 1.69
C LEU A 106 4.82 -12.57 0.41
N GLU A 107 5.96 -12.18 -0.17
CA GLU A 107 6.54 -12.77 -1.39
C GLU A 107 7.02 -14.21 -1.17
N ALA A 108 7.56 -14.52 0.01
CA ALA A 108 8.07 -15.85 0.34
C ALA A 108 6.94 -16.89 0.53
N ALA A 109 5.74 -16.45 0.90
CA ALA A 109 4.60 -17.31 1.18
C ALA A 109 3.83 -17.67 -0.11
N LYS A 110 3.34 -18.91 -0.19
CA LYS A 110 2.41 -19.32 -1.27
C LYS A 110 0.96 -19.29 -0.82
N HIS A 111 0.74 -19.39 0.49
CA HIS A 111 -0.57 -19.39 1.11
C HIS A 111 -0.57 -18.47 2.33
N PRO A 112 -1.69 -17.81 2.67
CA PRO A 112 -1.75 -16.83 3.75
C PRO A 112 -1.28 -17.33 5.11
N TYR A 113 -1.57 -18.59 5.46
CA TYR A 113 -1.15 -19.18 6.74
C TYR A 113 0.38 -19.38 6.86
N GLN A 114 1.12 -19.22 5.76
CA GLN A 114 2.57 -19.34 5.71
C GLN A 114 3.27 -17.97 5.85
N ILE A 115 2.52 -16.87 5.84
CA ILE A 115 3.09 -15.53 5.96
C ILE A 115 3.65 -15.36 7.38
N GLU A 116 4.94 -15.07 7.48
CA GLU A 116 5.55 -14.67 8.74
C GLU A 116 5.04 -13.28 9.14
N ARG A 117 4.14 -13.26 10.12
CA ARG A 117 3.62 -12.03 10.72
C ARG A 117 4.62 -11.45 11.71
N THR A 118 4.51 -10.14 11.95
CA THR A 118 5.31 -9.40 12.92
C THR A 118 4.38 -8.59 13.83
N ASP A 119 4.78 -8.41 15.09
CA ASP A 119 4.04 -7.56 16.03
C ASP A 119 4.16 -6.08 15.67
N ASN A 120 5.13 -5.70 14.83
CA ASN A 120 5.31 -4.34 14.35
C ASN A 120 4.32 -3.99 13.23
N THR A 121 3.98 -2.72 13.11
CA THR A 121 3.23 -2.22 11.95
C THR A 121 4.17 -1.83 10.82
N VAL A 122 4.05 -2.51 9.69
CA VAL A 122 4.77 -2.19 8.45
C VAL A 122 3.95 -1.15 7.67
N LEU A 123 4.30 0.12 7.85
CA LEU A 123 3.69 1.25 7.15
C LEU A 123 4.44 1.48 5.84
N THR A 124 3.72 1.44 4.72
CA THR A 124 4.27 1.78 3.40
C THR A 124 3.66 3.07 2.89
N ILE A 125 4.51 3.97 2.40
CA ILE A 125 4.20 5.32 1.96
C ILE A 125 4.74 5.49 0.56
N ASP A 126 3.87 5.34 -0.44
CA ASP A 126 4.24 5.41 -1.84
C ASP A 126 3.81 6.74 -2.47
N TYR A 127 4.74 7.30 -3.24
CA TYR A 127 4.41 8.31 -4.23
C TYR A 127 3.58 7.69 -5.36
N ALA A 128 3.96 6.48 -5.80
CA ALA A 128 3.20 5.73 -6.78
C ALA A 128 3.51 4.23 -6.74
N GLN A 129 2.51 3.42 -7.06
CA GLN A 129 2.62 1.98 -7.26
C GLN A 129 2.17 1.58 -8.68
N MET A 130 2.86 0.63 -9.31
CA MET A 130 2.44 0.05 -10.57
C MET A 130 1.16 -0.75 -10.36
N ARG A 131 0.26 -0.63 -11.33
CA ARG A 131 -1.13 -1.07 -11.16
C ARG A 131 -1.34 -2.52 -11.59
N LEU A 132 -2.51 -3.07 -11.25
CA LEU A 132 -2.78 -4.51 -11.29
C LEU A 132 -2.82 -5.07 -12.72
N GLY A 133 -3.58 -4.44 -13.62
CA GLY A 133 -3.95 -5.07 -14.89
C GLY A 133 -4.73 -6.40 -14.69
N THR A 134 -4.73 -7.26 -15.72
CA THR A 134 -5.41 -8.57 -15.69
C THR A 134 -4.56 -9.67 -16.34
N ALA A 135 -3.23 -9.57 -16.24
CA ALA A 135 -2.26 -10.40 -16.95
C ALA A 135 -2.32 -11.92 -16.62
N SER A 136 -3.06 -12.33 -15.57
CA SER A 136 -3.32 -13.74 -15.30
C SER A 136 -4.07 -14.43 -16.45
N CYS A 137 -4.99 -13.72 -17.09
CA CYS A 137 -5.70 -14.16 -18.29
C CYS A 137 -6.32 -12.94 -19.00
N GLY A 138 -5.49 -12.06 -19.54
CA GLY A 138 -5.95 -10.78 -20.07
C GLY A 138 -4.83 -9.79 -20.35
N GLN A 139 -5.20 -8.51 -20.42
CA GLN A 139 -4.26 -7.45 -20.75
C GLN A 139 -3.36 -7.14 -19.56
N ALA A 140 -2.06 -6.97 -19.81
CA ALA A 140 -1.16 -6.40 -18.83
C ALA A 140 -1.55 -4.95 -18.47
N THR A 141 -0.93 -4.42 -17.42
CA THR A 141 -1.13 -3.04 -16.97
C THR A 141 -0.98 -2.05 -18.12
N LEU A 142 -2.00 -1.21 -18.32
CA LEU A 142 -2.01 -0.22 -19.40
C LEU A 142 -0.83 0.75 -19.27
N SER A 143 -0.30 1.23 -20.39
CA SER A 143 0.89 2.10 -20.42
C SER A 143 0.78 3.36 -19.53
N LYS A 144 -0.40 3.97 -19.45
CA LYS A 144 -0.69 5.13 -18.57
C LYS A 144 -0.57 4.83 -17.07
N TYR A 145 -0.45 3.56 -16.70
CA TYR A 145 -0.40 3.04 -15.34
C TYR A 145 0.94 2.38 -15.00
N LEU A 146 1.90 2.44 -15.92
CA LEU A 146 3.27 1.96 -15.71
C LEU A 146 4.15 3.07 -15.12
N LEU A 147 5.05 2.70 -14.23
CA LEU A 147 6.11 3.57 -13.72
C LEU A 147 7.37 3.42 -14.58
N GLY A 148 7.41 4.16 -15.67
CA GLY A 148 8.51 4.13 -16.63
C GLY A 148 9.82 4.70 -16.10
N THR A 149 10.93 4.28 -16.71
CA THR A 149 12.29 4.79 -16.44
C THR A 149 12.50 6.20 -17.01
N GLY A 150 13.53 6.90 -16.53
CA GLY A 150 13.87 8.26 -17.00
C GLY A 150 12.88 9.36 -16.59
N LYS A 151 11.82 9.04 -15.83
CA LYS A 151 10.90 10.00 -15.23
C LYS A 151 11.31 10.35 -13.80
N THR A 152 11.01 11.58 -13.39
CA THR A 152 11.14 11.98 -11.99
C THR A 152 9.83 11.67 -11.27
N TYR A 153 9.98 10.97 -10.16
CA TYR A 153 8.96 10.68 -9.16
C TYR A 153 9.48 11.26 -7.83
#